data_AF-A0A9P6P6S2-F1
#
_entry.id   AF-A0A9P6P6S2-F1
#
_cell.length_a   1.000
_cell.length_b   1.000
_cell.length_c   1.000
_cell.angle_alpha   90.00
_cell.angle_beta   90.00
_cell.angle_gamma   90.00
#
_symmetry.space_group_name_H-M   'P 1'
#
loop_
_entity.id
_entity.type
_entity.pdbx_description
1 polymer ?
#
loop_
_entity_poly.entity_id
_entity_poly.type
_entity_poly.pdbx_seq_one_letter_code
_entity_poly.pdbx_strand_id
1 'polypeptide(L)'
;MVTQSLGVKISYDDQRETCLDFRFSLVRYDPWHRFAIGEIVSFDPSSVVPGLFPKGTYLGKRVAGVPGDQVDVCPQGVKVNRILLSTDFSVKYPPKYQSITISPDHYFVIGTAPGSFDSRYYGLGNRLMSYVRWLTLTIAMIAAAGTAYASGNDPWGSGDLYIDDAKLGDFLQGKSWSRQPPKDPAAQQKPADPQSKSKQNPLRQKVALEWLRQNLEIYERRAQETQKKEDIEAYMYLRRVLYDKAQNYATRSMEVLRENPLVDENNRIPYASLGQAATVKVNLEAIDKANAQMAEQGGLWVFVDSQCSFCQDMLNVIRMYKRDTGMPVLVISIDGKRPRGYSDALGPLVTDNGFFRALGLQLTPSVVYLHQLDYKKGIENNYYLIVSQGFYTLDKLQRTIAYAGYASMRDSRAFAGLLSPDVVGGLNAWNKGVMASKDINDIEIDPLNPASIKQAIEPYLAKSMQSKRVGTVNARP
;
A
#
# COMPACT_ATOMS: atom_id res chain seq x y z
N MET A 1 -44.12 -15.06 7.47
CA MET A 1 -43.09 -13.99 7.38
C MET A 1 -41.86 -14.59 6.74
N VAL A 2 -41.57 -14.24 5.49
CA VAL A 2 -40.41 -14.74 4.74
C VAL A 2 -39.24 -13.81 5.01
N THR A 3 -38.31 -14.20 5.87
CA THR A 3 -36.98 -13.57 5.93
C THR A 3 -36.11 -14.27 4.89
N GLN A 4 -35.98 -13.66 3.70
CA GLN A 4 -34.97 -14.04 2.71
C GLN A 4 -33.58 -13.90 3.36
N SER A 5 -32.91 -15.02 3.59
CA SER A 5 -31.48 -15.06 3.93
C SER A 5 -30.71 -14.35 2.82
N LEU A 6 -29.92 -13.33 3.15
CA LEU A 6 -29.26 -12.41 2.21
C LEU A 6 -28.31 -13.04 1.17
N GLY A 7 -28.09 -14.36 1.14
CA GLY A 7 -27.35 -15.03 0.07
C GLY A 7 -25.88 -14.58 -0.10
N VAL A 8 -25.32 -13.93 0.93
CA VAL A 8 -23.94 -13.43 0.98
C VAL A 8 -23.10 -14.38 1.85
N LYS A 9 -21.93 -14.77 1.34
CA LYS A 9 -20.91 -15.56 2.04
C LYS A 9 -19.68 -14.70 2.27
N ILE A 10 -18.97 -14.93 3.37
CA ILE A 10 -17.63 -14.38 3.58
C ILE A 10 -16.64 -15.33 2.92
N SER A 11 -15.79 -14.81 2.05
CA SER A 11 -14.68 -15.53 1.41
C SER A 11 -13.36 -15.02 1.96
N TYR A 12 -12.41 -15.93 2.16
CA TYR A 12 -11.05 -15.66 2.61
C TYR A 12 -10.04 -16.21 1.61
N ASP A 13 -9.14 -15.35 1.11
CA ASP A 13 -8.00 -15.74 0.28
C ASP A 13 -6.83 -16.13 1.20
N ASP A 14 -6.62 -17.45 1.33
CA ASP A 14 -5.61 -18.07 2.19
C ASP A 14 -4.22 -18.16 1.53
N GLN A 15 -4.07 -17.61 0.32
CA GLN A 15 -2.79 -17.62 -0.38
C GLN A 15 -1.76 -16.72 0.32
N ARG A 16 -0.50 -17.14 0.31
CA ARG A 16 0.64 -16.34 0.79
C ARG A 16 0.76 -15.04 -0.01
N GLU A 17 0.56 -15.13 -1.33
CA GLU A 17 0.43 -14.03 -2.28
C GLU A 17 -0.99 -14.02 -2.82
N THR A 18 -1.78 -13.00 -2.45
CA THR A 18 -3.18 -12.90 -2.87
C THR A 18 -3.28 -12.42 -4.30
N CYS A 19 -4.37 -12.77 -4.97
CA CYS A 19 -4.61 -12.34 -6.35
C CYS A 19 -5.13 -10.90 -6.46
N LEU A 20 -5.68 -10.37 -5.37
CA LEU A 20 -6.18 -9.01 -5.20
C LEU A 20 -5.71 -8.44 -3.86
N ASP A 21 -5.80 -7.12 -3.68
CA ASP A 21 -5.22 -6.40 -2.54
C ASP A 21 -6.02 -6.58 -1.22
N PHE A 22 -7.01 -7.48 -1.21
CA PHE A 22 -7.83 -7.81 -0.06
C PHE A 22 -7.88 -9.32 0.16
N ARG A 23 -7.90 -9.72 1.44
CA ARG A 23 -7.99 -11.12 1.86
C ARG A 23 -9.40 -11.57 2.18
N PHE A 24 -10.26 -10.66 2.62
CA PHE A 24 -11.64 -10.96 2.97
C PHE A 24 -12.58 -10.28 1.97
N SER A 25 -13.63 -10.99 1.53
CA SER A 25 -14.65 -10.42 0.65
C SER A 25 -16.04 -10.96 0.98
N LEU A 26 -17.05 -10.11 0.78
CA LEU A 26 -18.45 -10.50 0.85
C LEU A 26 -18.92 -10.91 -0.55
N VAL A 27 -19.02 -12.21 -0.77
CA VAL A 27 -19.39 -12.81 -2.05
C VAL A 27 -20.87 -13.10 -2.05
N ARG A 28 -21.60 -12.58 -3.03
CA ARG A 28 -22.98 -12.97 -3.30
C ARG A 28 -22.98 -13.91 -4.50
N TYR A 29 -23.70 -15.01 -4.39
CA TYR A 29 -23.93 -15.90 -5.53
C TYR A 29 -25.13 -15.39 -6.33
N ASP A 30 -24.94 -15.11 -7.61
CA ASP A 30 -26.03 -14.81 -8.56
C ASP A 30 -25.66 -15.34 -9.94
N PRO A 31 -26.30 -16.43 -10.41
CA PRO A 31 -26.00 -17.05 -11.70
C PRO A 31 -26.50 -16.23 -12.90
N TRP A 32 -27.26 -15.16 -12.67
CA TRP A 32 -27.79 -14.27 -13.72
C TRP A 32 -27.07 -12.92 -13.78
N HIS A 33 -26.11 -12.68 -12.88
CA HIS A 33 -25.34 -11.44 -12.87
C HIS A 33 -24.46 -11.33 -14.12
N ARG A 34 -24.60 -10.20 -14.84
CA ARG A 34 -23.73 -9.87 -15.96
C ARG A 34 -22.63 -8.96 -15.45
N PHE A 35 -21.42 -9.50 -15.40
CA PHE A 35 -20.29 -8.73 -14.88
C PHE A 35 -19.93 -7.56 -15.79
N ALA A 36 -19.67 -6.41 -15.18
CA ALA A 36 -19.10 -5.25 -15.86
C ALA A 36 -17.57 -5.21 -15.70
N ILE A 37 -16.89 -4.49 -16.59
CA ILE A 37 -15.45 -4.25 -16.47
C ILE A 37 -15.16 -3.57 -15.12
N GLY A 38 -14.13 -4.05 -14.43
CA GLY A 38 -13.71 -3.55 -13.13
C GLY A 38 -14.40 -4.24 -11.94
N GLU A 39 -15.50 -4.96 -12.14
CA GLU A 39 -16.13 -5.75 -11.07
C GLU A 39 -15.23 -6.90 -10.62
N ILE A 40 -15.44 -7.32 -9.36
CA ILE A 40 -14.72 -8.45 -8.78
C ILE A 40 -15.58 -9.70 -8.88
N VAL A 41 -14.97 -10.71 -9.49
CA VAL A 41 -15.51 -12.06 -9.60
C VAL A 41 -14.75 -12.99 -8.68
N SER A 42 -15.48 -13.86 -7.98
CA SER A 42 -14.95 -14.90 -7.10
C SER A 42 -15.35 -16.26 -7.63
N PHE A 43 -14.40 -17.16 -7.85
CA PHE A 43 -14.66 -18.46 -8.46
C PHE A 43 -13.75 -19.56 -7.89
N ASP A 44 -14.20 -20.81 -8.01
CA ASP A 44 -13.35 -21.97 -7.73
C ASP A 44 -12.42 -22.20 -8.93
N PRO A 45 -11.09 -22.02 -8.78
CA PRO A 45 -10.15 -22.14 -9.88
C PRO A 45 -10.05 -23.56 -10.44
N SER A 46 -10.51 -24.58 -9.72
CA SER A 46 -10.60 -25.95 -10.25
C SER A 46 -11.56 -26.10 -11.42
N SER A 47 -12.47 -25.13 -11.62
CA SER A 47 -13.37 -25.06 -12.79
C SER A 47 -12.67 -24.62 -14.07
N VAL A 48 -11.50 -23.98 -13.98
CA VAL A 48 -10.75 -23.44 -15.13
C VAL A 48 -9.43 -24.18 -15.34
N VAL A 49 -8.78 -24.60 -14.25
CA VAL A 49 -7.54 -25.40 -14.30
C VAL A 49 -7.62 -26.55 -13.28
N PRO A 50 -8.22 -27.69 -13.66
CA PRO A 50 -8.37 -28.84 -12.77
C PRO A 50 -7.02 -29.38 -12.28
N GLY A 51 -6.89 -29.64 -10.99
CA GLY A 51 -5.71 -30.29 -10.38
C GLY A 51 -4.58 -29.36 -9.95
N LEU A 52 -4.60 -28.07 -10.32
CA LEU A 52 -3.59 -27.09 -9.89
C LEU A 52 -3.90 -26.45 -8.52
N PHE A 53 -5.18 -26.40 -8.14
CA PHE A 53 -5.66 -25.80 -6.90
C PHE A 53 -6.60 -26.76 -6.14
N PRO A 54 -6.60 -26.74 -4.79
CA PRO A 54 -7.57 -27.48 -3.99
C PRO A 54 -9.01 -27.06 -4.32
N LYS A 55 -9.94 -28.03 -4.39
CA LYS A 55 -11.38 -27.74 -4.54
C LYS A 55 -11.89 -26.98 -3.32
N GLY A 56 -12.75 -25.98 -3.54
CA GLY A 56 -13.34 -25.17 -2.47
C GLY A 56 -12.53 -23.93 -2.07
N THR A 57 -11.37 -23.69 -2.68
CA THR A 57 -10.65 -22.41 -2.57
C THR A 57 -11.28 -21.41 -3.55
N TYR A 58 -11.72 -20.24 -3.07
CA TYR A 58 -12.31 -19.22 -3.94
C TYR A 58 -11.30 -18.10 -4.21
N LEU A 59 -11.00 -17.86 -5.49
CA LEU A 59 -10.10 -16.79 -5.90
C LEU A 59 -10.87 -15.58 -6.41
N GLY A 60 -10.49 -14.41 -5.91
CA GLY A 60 -10.95 -13.13 -6.45
C GLY A 60 -10.13 -12.72 -7.68
N LYS A 61 -10.80 -12.25 -8.73
CA LYS A 61 -10.19 -11.58 -9.89
C LYS A 61 -11.01 -10.37 -10.30
N ARG A 62 -10.37 -9.43 -10.98
CA ARG A 62 -11.04 -8.29 -11.60
C ARG A 62 -11.41 -8.63 -13.04
N VAL A 63 -12.61 -8.27 -13.45
CA VAL A 63 -13.06 -8.41 -14.84
C VAL A 63 -12.39 -7.33 -15.70
N ALA A 64 -11.65 -7.76 -16.72
CA ALA A 64 -10.90 -6.92 -17.65
C ALA A 64 -11.46 -6.93 -19.07
N GLY A 65 -12.23 -7.95 -19.43
CA GLY A 65 -12.98 -8.00 -20.68
C GLY A 65 -14.30 -8.74 -20.51
N VAL A 66 -15.32 -8.29 -21.24
CA VAL A 66 -16.70 -8.81 -21.21
C VAL A 66 -17.08 -9.43 -22.56
N PRO A 67 -18.17 -10.21 -22.65
CA PRO A 67 -18.59 -10.81 -23.91
C PRO A 67 -18.68 -9.83 -25.08
N GLY A 68 -18.12 -10.23 -26.23
CA GLY A 68 -18.00 -9.40 -27.43
C GLY A 68 -16.67 -8.67 -27.56
N ASP A 69 -15.89 -8.51 -26.49
CA ASP A 69 -14.58 -7.87 -26.56
C ASP A 69 -13.55 -8.72 -27.32
N GLN A 70 -12.67 -8.06 -28.07
CA GLN A 70 -11.52 -8.68 -28.72
C GLN A 70 -10.29 -8.56 -27.80
N VAL A 71 -9.76 -9.68 -27.34
CA VAL A 71 -8.58 -9.73 -26.47
C VAL A 71 -7.37 -10.26 -27.21
N ASP A 72 -6.28 -9.51 -27.19
CA ASP A 72 -4.97 -9.92 -27.71
C ASP A 72 -3.96 -10.02 -26.55
N VAL A 73 -3.58 -11.24 -26.17
CA VAL A 73 -2.43 -11.49 -25.31
C VAL A 73 -1.21 -11.62 -26.23
N CYS A 74 -0.31 -10.65 -26.19
CA CYS A 74 0.88 -10.59 -27.04
C CYS A 74 2.14 -10.28 -26.22
N PRO A 75 3.36 -10.37 -26.79
CA PRO A 75 4.59 -10.10 -26.05
C PRO A 75 4.66 -8.70 -25.42
N GLN A 76 3.94 -7.73 -25.99
CA GLN A 76 3.85 -6.37 -25.49
C GLN A 76 2.85 -6.21 -24.33
N GLY A 77 2.13 -7.27 -23.96
CA GLY A 77 1.10 -7.24 -22.91
C GLY A 77 -0.27 -7.73 -23.39
N VAL A 78 -1.32 -7.36 -22.66
CA VAL A 78 -2.70 -7.73 -22.94
C VAL A 78 -3.47 -6.55 -23.47
N LYS A 79 -4.08 -6.68 -24.64
CA LYS A 79 -4.96 -5.68 -25.23
C LYS A 79 -6.40 -6.16 -25.22
N VAL A 80 -7.35 -5.28 -24.91
CA VAL A 80 -8.79 -5.52 -25.04
C VAL A 80 -9.38 -4.43 -25.92
N ASN A 81 -10.04 -4.81 -27.01
CA ASN A 81 -10.50 -3.92 -28.09
C ASN A 81 -9.40 -2.96 -28.56
N ARG A 82 -8.18 -3.50 -28.72
CA ARG A 82 -6.94 -2.78 -29.11
C ARG A 82 -6.38 -1.82 -28.04
N ILE A 83 -6.98 -1.75 -26.85
CA ILE A 83 -6.49 -0.96 -25.71
C ILE A 83 -5.59 -1.84 -24.86
N LEU A 84 -4.32 -1.46 -24.67
CA LEU A 84 -3.38 -2.18 -23.81
C LEU A 84 -3.77 -2.00 -22.33
N LEU A 85 -4.13 -3.09 -21.66
CA LEU A 85 -4.56 -3.13 -20.26
C LEU A 85 -3.43 -3.49 -19.28
N SER A 86 -2.40 -4.21 -19.72
CA SER A 86 -1.31 -4.65 -18.85
C SER A 86 -0.08 -5.05 -19.65
N THR A 87 1.10 -4.61 -19.23
CA THR A 87 2.42 -5.04 -19.75
C THR A 87 3.08 -6.12 -18.90
N ASP A 88 2.55 -6.36 -17.70
CA ASP A 88 3.26 -7.08 -16.64
C ASP A 88 2.84 -8.54 -16.59
N PHE A 89 3.63 -9.43 -17.16
CA PHE A 89 3.45 -10.86 -17.00
C PHE A 89 4.15 -11.35 -15.72
N SER A 90 3.42 -12.12 -14.91
CA SER A 90 3.97 -12.97 -13.86
C SER A 90 5.18 -13.76 -14.35
N VAL A 91 6.30 -13.62 -13.62
CA VAL A 91 7.52 -14.40 -13.86
C VAL A 91 7.31 -15.89 -13.55
N LYS A 92 6.27 -16.22 -12.78
CA LYS A 92 5.97 -17.58 -12.32
C LYS A 92 5.24 -18.44 -13.37
N TYR A 93 4.52 -17.83 -14.30
CA TYR A 93 3.68 -18.55 -15.26
C TYR A 93 3.91 -18.01 -16.68
N PRO A 94 4.12 -18.88 -17.68
CA PRO A 94 4.31 -18.43 -19.06
C PRO A 94 2.97 -17.92 -19.65
N PRO A 95 2.92 -16.70 -20.23
CA PRO A 95 1.70 -16.19 -20.84
C PRO A 95 1.29 -17.02 -22.05
N LYS A 96 -0.02 -17.19 -22.22
CA LYS A 96 -0.58 -17.84 -23.41
C LYS A 96 -0.92 -16.77 -24.44
N TYR A 97 -0.02 -16.55 -25.40
CA TYR A 97 -0.27 -15.61 -26.48
C TYR A 97 -1.42 -16.08 -27.37
N GLN A 98 -2.45 -15.25 -27.50
CA GLN A 98 -3.66 -15.57 -28.23
C GLN A 98 -4.44 -14.31 -28.58
N SER A 99 -5.14 -14.33 -29.70
CA SER A 99 -6.17 -13.34 -30.07
C SER A 99 -7.52 -14.04 -30.03
N ILE A 100 -8.44 -13.56 -29.21
CA ILE A 100 -9.73 -14.20 -28.96
C ILE A 100 -10.85 -13.16 -28.89
N THR A 101 -12.05 -13.53 -29.31
CA THR A 101 -13.28 -12.79 -29.01
C THR A 101 -13.97 -13.46 -27.84
N ILE A 102 -14.30 -12.69 -26.80
CA ILE A 102 -14.93 -13.24 -25.59
C ILE A 102 -16.35 -13.71 -25.94
N SER A 103 -16.61 -15.00 -25.74
CA SER A 103 -17.91 -15.62 -26.01
C SER A 103 -18.99 -15.15 -25.01
N PRO A 104 -20.30 -15.24 -25.34
CA PRO A 104 -21.43 -14.78 -24.50
C PRO A 104 -21.42 -15.21 -23.03
N ASP A 105 -20.85 -16.38 -22.72
CA ASP A 105 -20.79 -16.96 -21.38
C ASP A 105 -19.37 -16.96 -20.78
N HIS A 106 -18.49 -16.08 -21.24
CA HIS A 106 -17.11 -16.03 -20.78
C HIS A 106 -16.69 -14.61 -20.42
N TYR A 107 -15.66 -14.52 -19.58
CA TYR A 107 -15.05 -13.26 -19.17
C TYR A 107 -13.53 -13.39 -19.21
N PHE A 108 -12.86 -12.27 -19.48
CA PHE A 108 -11.41 -12.16 -19.34
C PHE A 108 -11.10 -11.47 -18.01
N VAL A 109 -10.37 -12.14 -17.14
CA VAL A 109 -10.14 -11.67 -15.75
C VAL A 109 -8.65 -11.56 -15.46
N ILE A 110 -8.27 -10.55 -14.66
CA ILE A 110 -6.90 -10.28 -14.25
C ILE A 110 -6.82 -10.15 -12.73
N GLY A 111 -5.69 -10.51 -12.12
CA GLY A 111 -5.38 -10.08 -10.76
C GLY A 111 -4.50 -8.85 -10.73
N THR A 112 -4.47 -8.18 -9.58
CA THR A 112 -3.68 -6.95 -9.36
C THR A 112 -2.28 -7.25 -8.85
N ALA A 113 -2.04 -8.45 -8.31
CA ALA A 113 -0.74 -8.85 -7.81
C ALA A 113 0.20 -9.40 -8.90
N PRO A 114 1.52 -9.15 -8.84
CA PRO A 114 2.51 -9.66 -9.82
C PRO A 114 2.56 -11.20 -9.94
N GLY A 115 2.20 -11.93 -8.87
CA GLY A 115 2.11 -13.39 -8.82
C GLY A 115 0.76 -13.96 -9.26
N SER A 116 -0.19 -13.11 -9.66
CA SER A 116 -1.56 -13.52 -9.97
C SER A 116 -1.62 -14.49 -11.14
N PHE A 117 -2.16 -15.69 -10.90
CA PHE A 117 -2.54 -16.62 -11.95
C PHE A 117 -3.95 -16.30 -12.46
N ASP A 118 -4.07 -15.75 -13.67
CA ASP A 118 -5.31 -15.25 -14.27
C ASP A 118 -5.44 -15.56 -15.78
N SER A 119 -6.40 -14.93 -16.47
CA SER A 119 -6.75 -15.27 -17.87
C SER A 119 -5.62 -15.08 -18.88
N ARG A 120 -4.53 -14.41 -18.49
CA ARG A 120 -3.30 -14.29 -19.29
C ARG A 120 -2.57 -15.62 -19.45
N TYR A 121 -2.79 -16.56 -18.55
CA TYR A 121 -2.09 -17.85 -18.50
C TYR A 121 -3.01 -19.02 -18.86
N TYR A 122 -4.24 -19.04 -18.34
CA TYR A 122 -5.18 -20.14 -18.57
C TYR A 122 -6.26 -19.85 -19.62
N GLY A 123 -6.41 -18.59 -20.07
CA GLY A 123 -7.44 -18.18 -21.02
C GLY A 123 -8.75 -17.73 -20.36
N LEU A 124 -9.88 -17.88 -21.06
CA LEU A 124 -11.16 -17.33 -20.60
C LEU A 124 -11.71 -18.05 -19.36
N GLY A 125 -12.26 -17.28 -18.43
CA GLY A 125 -13.10 -17.79 -17.34
C GLY A 125 -14.53 -18.03 -17.82
N ASN A 126 -15.17 -19.08 -17.32
CA ASN A 126 -16.53 -19.48 -17.71
C ASN A 126 -17.59 -18.81 -16.79
N ARG A 127 -18.84 -18.67 -17.23
CA ARG A 127 -19.92 -17.92 -16.53
C ARG A 127 -20.32 -18.43 -15.13
N LEU A 128 -19.89 -19.62 -14.72
CA LEU A 128 -20.20 -20.21 -13.41
C LEU A 128 -19.35 -19.59 -12.27
N MET A 129 -19.48 -18.27 -12.07
CA MET A 129 -18.70 -17.51 -11.10
C MET A 129 -19.61 -16.69 -10.17
N SER A 130 -19.14 -16.44 -8.95
CA SER A 130 -19.85 -15.63 -7.93
C SER A 130 -19.33 -14.19 -7.98
N TYR A 131 -20.07 -13.19 -7.48
CA TYR A 131 -19.65 -11.78 -7.53
C TYR A 131 -19.47 -11.17 -6.13
N VAL A 132 -18.53 -10.24 -5.98
CA VAL A 132 -18.31 -9.52 -4.73
C VAL A 132 -19.03 -8.17 -4.81
N ARG A 133 -20.02 -7.96 -3.94
CA ARG A 133 -20.76 -6.70 -3.88
C ARG A 133 -20.38 -5.95 -2.61
N TRP A 134 -19.91 -4.71 -2.75
CA TRP A 134 -19.71 -3.79 -1.63
C TRP A 134 -21.09 -3.44 -1.06
N LEU A 135 -21.50 -4.11 0.02
CA LEU A 135 -22.65 -3.69 0.81
C LEU A 135 -22.18 -2.52 1.68
N THR A 136 -22.60 -1.31 1.32
CA THR A 136 -22.55 -0.15 2.21
C THR A 136 -23.52 -0.40 3.37
N LEU A 137 -23.08 -1.17 4.36
CA LEU A 137 -23.72 -1.22 5.67
C LEU A 137 -23.32 0.06 6.41
N THR A 138 -24.19 1.06 6.36
CA THR A 138 -24.18 2.21 7.26
C THR A 138 -24.44 1.73 8.69
N ILE A 139 -23.41 1.20 9.34
CA ILE A 139 -23.36 1.08 10.79
C ILE A 139 -22.77 2.39 11.30
N ALA A 140 -23.67 3.32 11.63
CA ALA A 140 -23.33 4.46 12.46
C ALA A 140 -23.06 3.95 13.89
N MET A 141 -21.80 3.91 14.31
CA MET A 141 -21.39 3.91 15.73
C MET A 141 -19.93 4.37 15.85
N ILE A 142 -19.79 5.61 16.33
CA ILE A 142 -18.75 6.16 17.21
C ILE A 142 -17.32 6.27 16.66
N ALA A 143 -16.90 7.54 16.56
CA ALA A 143 -15.57 8.00 16.25
C ALA A 143 -14.50 7.48 17.23
N ALA A 144 -13.39 6.97 16.69
CA ALA A 144 -12.07 7.03 17.31
C ALA A 144 -11.00 7.08 16.21
N ALA A 145 -10.25 8.19 16.22
CA ALA A 145 -8.92 8.41 15.63
C ALA A 145 -8.60 7.83 14.25
N GLY A 146 -8.44 8.72 13.28
CA GLY A 146 -7.91 8.40 11.96
C GLY A 146 -6.53 7.76 12.01
N THR A 147 -6.42 6.58 11.43
CA THR A 147 -5.21 6.10 10.78
C THR A 147 -5.54 5.92 9.30
N ALA A 148 -5.27 6.95 8.52
CA ALA A 148 -5.10 6.79 7.08
C ALA A 148 -3.84 5.94 6.88
N TYR A 149 -4.03 4.62 6.76
CA TYR A 149 -3.03 3.75 6.14
C TYR A 149 -2.99 4.10 4.65
N ALA A 150 -2.09 5.03 4.29
CA ALA A 150 -1.67 5.18 2.91
C ALA A 150 -0.81 3.97 2.54
N SER A 151 -1.43 2.91 2.00
CA SER A 151 -0.74 1.92 1.19
C SER A 151 -0.56 2.50 -0.22
N GLY A 152 0.44 3.36 -0.39
CA GLY A 152 0.84 3.86 -1.70
C GLY A 152 1.94 2.98 -2.29
N ASN A 153 1.56 1.86 -2.90
CA ASN A 153 2.41 1.18 -3.88
C ASN A 153 1.85 1.50 -5.27
N ASP A 154 2.30 2.60 -5.87
CA ASP A 154 2.26 2.79 -7.32
C ASP A 154 3.71 2.85 -7.84
N PRO A 155 4.15 1.89 -8.67
CA PRO A 155 5.50 1.81 -9.18
C PRO A 155 5.67 2.66 -10.44
N TRP A 156 6.45 3.75 -10.36
CA TRP A 156 7.03 4.40 -11.54
C TRP A 156 8.40 3.79 -11.80
N GLY A 157 8.43 2.71 -12.60
CA GLY A 157 9.65 1.91 -12.77
C GLY A 157 9.59 0.91 -13.92
N SER A 158 9.21 1.34 -15.12
CA SER A 158 9.56 0.64 -16.36
C SER A 158 9.85 1.70 -17.42
N GLY A 159 11.02 1.59 -18.06
CA GLY A 159 11.57 2.58 -19.00
C GLY A 159 10.83 2.74 -20.33
N ASP A 160 9.55 2.39 -20.39
CA ASP A 160 8.67 2.64 -21.53
C ASP A 160 7.44 3.43 -21.04
N LEU A 161 7.45 4.74 -21.27
CA LEU A 161 6.36 5.62 -20.89
C LEU A 161 5.21 5.46 -21.91
N TYR A 162 4.17 4.71 -21.53
CA TYR A 162 2.87 4.69 -22.21
C TYR A 162 1.82 5.28 -21.24
N ILE A 163 1.16 6.36 -21.65
CA ILE A 163 0.10 7.01 -20.87
C ILE A 163 -1.24 6.36 -21.26
N ASP A 164 -1.89 5.69 -20.31
CA ASP A 164 -3.22 5.09 -20.47
C ASP A 164 -4.34 5.98 -19.89
N ASP A 165 -5.58 5.50 -19.96
CA ASP A 165 -6.77 6.21 -19.50
C ASP A 165 -6.81 6.51 -18.00
N ALA A 166 -6.11 5.72 -17.17
CA ALA A 166 -6.02 5.97 -15.74
C ALA A 166 -5.13 7.19 -15.46
N LYS A 167 -4.02 7.34 -16.21
CA LYS A 167 -3.10 8.48 -16.07
C LYS A 167 -3.61 9.77 -16.72
N LEU A 168 -4.61 9.67 -17.61
CA LEU A 168 -5.29 10.81 -18.21
C LEU A 168 -6.09 11.62 -17.18
N GLY A 169 -6.71 10.94 -16.20
CA GLY A 169 -7.45 11.57 -15.11
C GLY A 169 -6.55 12.44 -14.22
N ASP A 170 -5.34 11.97 -13.93
CA ASP A 170 -4.38 12.68 -13.08
C ASP A 170 -3.80 13.93 -13.77
N PHE A 171 -3.53 13.84 -15.08
CA PHE A 171 -3.10 14.98 -15.89
C PHE A 171 -4.20 16.06 -16.03
N LEU A 172 -5.46 15.63 -16.09
CA LEU A 172 -6.61 16.52 -16.22
C LEU A 172 -7.05 17.17 -14.90
N GLN A 173 -6.97 16.49 -13.76
CA GLN A 173 -7.68 16.95 -12.55
C GLN A 173 -6.80 17.57 -11.45
N GLY A 174 -5.49 17.34 -11.40
CA GLY A 174 -4.62 17.98 -10.40
C GLY A 174 -4.93 17.67 -8.92
N LYS A 175 -6.04 17.02 -8.54
CA LYS A 175 -6.36 16.45 -7.23
C LYS A 175 -7.38 15.30 -7.35
N SER A 176 -7.20 14.32 -6.48
CA SER A 176 -7.91 13.04 -6.32
C SER A 176 -9.43 13.04 -6.50
N TRP A 177 -9.88 12.02 -7.23
CA TRP A 177 -11.26 11.59 -7.45
C TRP A 177 -12.17 11.70 -6.22
N SER A 178 -13.21 12.55 -6.32
CA SER A 178 -14.54 12.21 -5.83
C SER A 178 -15.56 12.72 -6.86
N ARG A 179 -16.22 11.81 -7.58
CA ARG A 179 -17.44 12.17 -8.31
C ARG A 179 -18.57 12.18 -7.28
N GLN A 180 -19.25 13.30 -7.11
CA GLN A 180 -20.58 13.24 -6.53
C GLN A 180 -21.49 12.44 -7.46
N PRO A 181 -22.39 11.60 -6.93
CA PRO A 181 -23.31 10.84 -7.75
C PRO A 181 -24.23 11.79 -8.53
N PRO A 182 -24.64 11.43 -9.76
CA PRO A 182 -25.59 12.22 -10.54
C PRO A 182 -26.89 12.39 -9.76
N LYS A 183 -27.41 13.62 -9.68
CA LYS A 183 -28.81 13.83 -9.27
C LYS A 183 -29.73 13.22 -10.31
N ASP A 184 -30.68 12.39 -9.87
CA ASP A 184 -31.70 11.77 -10.70
C ASP A 184 -32.43 12.80 -11.60
N PRO A 185 -32.63 12.51 -12.89
CA PRO A 185 -33.43 13.34 -13.77
C PRO A 185 -34.93 13.07 -13.56
N ALA A 186 -35.52 13.71 -12.54
CA ALA A 186 -36.97 13.82 -12.42
C ALA A 186 -37.41 15.27 -12.68
N ALA A 187 -37.51 15.63 -13.97
CA ALA A 187 -38.45 16.62 -14.47
C ALA A 187 -38.51 16.54 -16.00
N GLN A 188 -39.54 15.86 -16.51
CA GLN A 188 -40.01 16.07 -17.88
C GLN A 188 -40.43 17.53 -18.03
N GLN A 189 -39.75 18.28 -18.90
CA GLN A 189 -40.35 19.46 -19.51
C GLN A 189 -40.74 19.12 -20.95
N LYS A 190 -42.02 19.34 -21.24
CA LYS A 190 -42.64 19.27 -22.57
C LYS A 190 -41.90 20.17 -23.57
N PRO A 191 -41.98 19.88 -24.89
CA PRO A 191 -41.31 20.69 -25.91
C PRO A 191 -41.93 22.08 -25.98
N ALA A 192 -41.11 23.12 -25.82
CA ALA A 192 -41.42 24.46 -26.28
C ALA A 192 -40.83 24.64 -27.69
N ASP A 193 -41.66 25.12 -28.61
CA ASP A 193 -41.32 25.41 -30.00
C ASP A 193 -40.19 26.46 -30.15
N PRO A 194 -39.51 26.48 -31.30
CA PRO A 194 -38.19 27.08 -31.45
C PRO A 194 -38.24 28.60 -31.60
N GLN A 195 -37.71 29.33 -30.63
CA GLN A 195 -37.26 30.71 -30.84
C GLN A 195 -35.75 30.77 -31.05
N SER A 196 -35.42 30.94 -32.33
CA SER A 196 -34.22 31.57 -32.89
C SER A 196 -33.51 32.53 -31.92
N LYS A 197 -32.27 32.19 -31.57
CA LYS A 197 -31.23 33.18 -31.26
C LYS A 197 -29.94 32.81 -32.01
N SER A 198 -29.66 33.66 -33.00
CA SER A 198 -28.40 33.98 -33.68
C SER A 198 -27.21 33.03 -33.53
N LYS A 199 -26.80 32.47 -34.68
CA LYS A 199 -25.44 31.98 -34.95
C LYS A 199 -24.42 33.11 -34.75
N GLN A 200 -23.69 33.11 -33.65
CA GLN A 200 -22.30 33.57 -33.65
C GLN A 200 -21.43 32.34 -33.83
N ASN A 201 -20.85 32.17 -35.02
CA ASN A 201 -19.74 31.22 -35.22
C ASN A 201 -18.58 31.69 -34.33
N PRO A 202 -18.08 30.90 -33.37
CA PRO A 202 -16.80 31.23 -32.77
C PRO A 202 -15.73 31.05 -33.85
N LEU A 203 -15.05 32.14 -34.21
CA LEU A 203 -13.79 32.07 -34.95
C LEU A 203 -12.85 31.11 -34.23
N ARG A 204 -12.13 30.27 -35.01
CA ARG A 204 -11.15 29.25 -34.58
C ARG A 204 -10.58 29.49 -33.17
N GLN A 205 -10.83 28.55 -32.25
CA GLN A 205 -10.34 28.58 -30.87
C GLN A 205 -9.09 27.70 -30.68
N LYS A 206 -8.15 28.11 -29.81
CA LYS A 206 -6.98 27.29 -29.45
C LYS A 206 -7.37 26.17 -28.48
N VAL A 207 -6.95 24.94 -28.78
CA VAL A 207 -7.10 23.76 -27.91
C VAL A 207 -5.97 23.75 -26.85
N ALA A 208 -6.11 24.60 -25.84
CA ALA A 208 -5.23 24.65 -24.67
C ALA A 208 -5.57 23.51 -23.67
N LEU A 209 -4.68 23.24 -22.71
CA LEU A 209 -4.94 22.22 -21.67
C LEU A 209 -6.20 22.54 -20.86
N GLU A 210 -6.37 23.81 -20.49
CA GLU A 210 -7.56 24.24 -19.74
C GLU A 210 -8.84 24.10 -20.57
N TRP A 211 -8.78 24.38 -21.87
CA TRP A 211 -9.90 24.16 -22.77
C TRP A 211 -10.26 22.67 -22.84
N LEU A 212 -9.26 21.78 -22.94
CA LEU A 212 -9.46 20.33 -22.95
C LEU A 212 -10.12 19.87 -21.65
N ARG A 213 -9.67 20.35 -20.48
CA ARG A 213 -10.28 20.03 -19.18
C ARG A 213 -11.76 20.35 -19.11
N GLN A 214 -12.14 21.51 -19.63
CA GLN A 214 -13.52 21.99 -19.56
C GLN A 214 -14.44 21.33 -20.59
N ASN A 215 -13.90 20.95 -21.75
CA ASN A 215 -14.72 20.55 -22.90
C ASN A 215 -14.68 19.05 -23.20
N LEU A 216 -13.61 18.32 -22.84
CA LEU A 216 -13.45 16.94 -23.26
C LEU A 216 -14.59 16.03 -22.79
N GLU A 217 -15.09 16.23 -21.57
CA GLU A 217 -16.24 15.47 -21.02
C GLU A 217 -17.52 15.71 -21.84
N ILE A 218 -17.72 16.92 -22.37
CA ILE A 218 -18.88 17.27 -23.19
C ILE A 218 -18.83 16.49 -24.51
N TYR A 219 -17.67 16.43 -25.14
CA TYR A 219 -17.47 15.67 -26.38
C TYR A 219 -17.58 14.15 -26.15
N GLU A 220 -17.09 13.66 -25.02
CA GLU A 220 -17.24 12.25 -24.63
C GLU A 220 -18.71 11.86 -24.44
N ARG A 221 -19.45 12.66 -23.66
CA ARG A 221 -20.88 12.45 -23.41
C ARG A 221 -21.66 12.47 -24.72
N ARG A 222 -21.39 13.47 -25.58
CA ARG A 222 -22.03 13.56 -26.89
C ARG A 222 -21.75 12.33 -27.75
N ALA A 223 -20.50 11.84 -27.78
CA ALA A 223 -20.15 10.63 -28.51
C ALA A 223 -20.91 9.39 -27.98
N GLN A 224 -21.11 9.28 -26.66
CA GLN A 224 -21.87 8.20 -26.03
C GLN A 224 -23.38 8.27 -26.34
N GLU A 225 -23.96 9.46 -26.26
CA GLU A 225 -25.40 9.68 -26.46
C GLU A 225 -25.82 9.58 -27.93
N THR A 226 -25.04 10.15 -28.85
CA THR A 226 -25.42 10.19 -30.28
C THR A 226 -24.96 8.96 -31.05
N GLN A 227 -23.87 8.31 -30.62
CA GLN A 227 -23.20 7.21 -31.32
C GLN A 227 -22.89 7.50 -32.81
N LYS A 228 -22.86 8.77 -33.21
CA LYS A 228 -22.55 9.19 -34.58
C LYS A 228 -21.05 9.12 -34.81
N LYS A 229 -20.66 8.67 -36.01
CA LYS A 229 -19.26 8.58 -36.42
C LYS A 229 -18.51 9.89 -36.19
N GLU A 230 -19.10 11.02 -36.57
CA GLU A 230 -18.48 12.34 -36.48
C GLU A 230 -18.25 12.78 -35.03
N ASP A 231 -19.17 12.46 -34.12
CA ASP A 231 -19.08 12.82 -32.71
C ASP A 231 -18.04 11.95 -31.99
N ILE A 232 -18.00 10.66 -32.32
CA ILE A 232 -16.97 9.72 -31.84
C ILE A 232 -15.58 10.14 -32.34
N GLU A 233 -15.45 10.44 -33.64
CA GLU A 233 -14.18 10.90 -34.23
C GLU A 233 -13.70 12.21 -33.60
N ALA A 234 -14.60 13.18 -33.40
CA ALA A 234 -14.27 14.45 -32.74
C ALA A 234 -13.70 14.23 -31.34
N TYR A 235 -14.34 13.37 -30.53
CA TYR A 235 -13.82 12.99 -29.21
C TYR A 235 -12.46 12.30 -29.32
N MET A 236 -12.29 11.35 -30.24
CA MET A 236 -11.01 10.64 -30.44
C MET A 236 -9.86 11.58 -30.81
N TYR A 237 -10.08 12.57 -31.67
CA TYR A 237 -9.07 13.57 -32.02
C TYR A 237 -8.69 14.45 -30.82
N LEU A 238 -9.67 14.92 -30.03
CA LEU A 238 -9.41 15.72 -28.84
C LEU A 238 -8.64 14.92 -27.77
N ARG A 239 -9.04 13.66 -27.56
CA ARG A 239 -8.36 12.71 -26.68
C ARG A 239 -6.92 12.43 -27.16
N ARG A 240 -6.70 12.31 -28.47
CA ARG A 240 -5.35 12.16 -29.05
C ARG A 240 -4.45 13.35 -28.75
N VAL A 241 -4.94 14.58 -28.95
CA VAL A 241 -4.18 15.81 -28.64
C VAL A 241 -3.83 15.86 -27.16
N LEU A 242 -4.72 15.42 -26.28
CA LEU A 242 -4.45 15.34 -24.85
C LEU A 242 -3.31 14.36 -24.53
N TYR A 243 -3.31 13.17 -25.14
CA TYR A 243 -2.21 12.22 -24.99
C TYR A 243 -0.89 12.75 -25.51
N ASP A 244 -0.88 13.38 -26.68
CA ASP A 244 0.36 13.93 -27.24
C ASP A 244 0.93 15.05 -26.33
N LYS A 245 0.06 15.87 -25.71
CA LYS A 245 0.48 16.85 -24.68
C LYS A 245 1.08 16.17 -23.44
N ALA A 246 0.45 15.10 -22.96
CA ALA A 246 0.90 14.37 -21.79
C ALA A 246 2.24 13.66 -22.06
N GLN A 247 2.40 13.03 -23.24
CA GLN A 247 3.64 12.41 -23.68
C GLN A 247 4.78 13.43 -23.75
N ASN A 248 4.54 14.58 -24.37
CA ASN A 248 5.55 15.65 -24.46
C ASN A 248 5.99 16.16 -23.07
N TYR A 249 5.04 16.34 -22.15
CA TYR A 249 5.34 16.75 -20.77
C TYR A 249 6.19 15.71 -20.04
N ALA A 250 5.83 14.44 -20.15
CA ALA A 250 6.50 13.37 -19.43
C ALA A 250 7.90 13.06 -20.02
N THR A 251 8.08 13.12 -21.34
CA THR A 251 9.41 13.09 -21.98
C THR A 251 10.30 14.20 -21.43
N ARG A 252 9.82 15.45 -21.42
CA ARG A 252 10.61 16.59 -20.93
C ARG A 252 10.90 16.51 -19.43
N SER A 253 9.97 15.95 -18.65
CA SER A 253 10.17 15.74 -17.21
C SER A 253 11.32 14.76 -16.95
N MET A 254 11.41 13.66 -17.72
CA MET A 254 12.52 12.71 -17.60
C MET A 254 13.87 13.33 -17.98
N GLU A 255 13.91 14.21 -18.98
CA GLU A 255 15.11 14.97 -19.32
C GLU A 255 15.54 15.88 -18.17
N VAL A 256 14.60 16.61 -17.56
CA VAL A 256 14.89 17.47 -16.39
C VAL A 256 15.36 16.67 -15.18
N LEU A 257 14.77 15.50 -14.90
CA LEU A 257 15.22 14.62 -13.81
C LEU A 257 16.65 14.12 -14.02
N ARG A 258 17.04 13.80 -15.26
CA ARG A 258 18.41 13.39 -15.61
C ARG A 258 19.42 14.51 -15.39
N GLU A 259 19.04 15.76 -15.64
CA GLU A 259 19.88 16.94 -15.42
C GLU A 259 19.95 17.36 -13.95
N ASN A 260 18.95 17.02 -13.14
CA ASN A 260 18.84 17.40 -11.73
C ASN A 260 18.66 16.19 -10.79
N PRO A 261 19.76 15.54 -10.36
CA PRO A 261 19.68 14.35 -9.52
C PRO A 261 19.10 14.61 -8.12
N LEU A 262 19.02 15.87 -7.66
CA LEU A 262 18.50 16.21 -6.32
C LEU A 262 16.98 16.06 -6.20
N VAL A 263 16.26 16.12 -7.32
CA VAL A 263 14.79 15.95 -7.35
C VAL A 263 14.38 14.57 -7.86
N ASP A 264 15.34 13.73 -8.26
CA ASP A 264 15.09 12.35 -8.65
C ASP A 264 15.06 11.44 -7.42
N GLU A 265 13.85 11.05 -7.04
CA GLU A 265 13.58 10.20 -5.89
C GLU A 265 14.19 8.79 -6.02
N ASN A 266 14.49 8.32 -7.25
CA ASN A 266 15.23 7.07 -7.48
C ASN A 266 16.65 7.12 -6.88
N ASN A 267 17.25 8.31 -6.78
CA ASN A 267 18.55 8.49 -6.13
C ASN A 267 18.48 8.38 -4.61
N ARG A 268 17.29 8.61 -4.03
CA ARG A 268 17.04 8.48 -2.59
C ARG A 268 16.74 7.03 -2.23
N ILE A 269 15.76 6.44 -2.92
CA ILE A 269 15.38 5.04 -2.79
C ILE A 269 15.29 4.45 -4.19
N PRO A 270 16.20 3.52 -4.56
CA PRO A 270 16.17 2.89 -5.86
C PRO A 270 14.86 2.14 -6.10
N TYR A 271 14.22 2.36 -7.24
CA TYR A 271 12.98 1.68 -7.61
C TYR A 271 13.21 0.28 -8.19
N ALA A 272 14.36 0.06 -8.83
CA ALA A 272 14.69 -1.23 -9.41
C ALA A 272 14.69 -2.33 -8.34
N SER A 273 14.11 -3.49 -8.65
CA SER A 273 13.91 -4.59 -7.69
C SER A 273 15.20 -5.01 -6.96
N LEU A 274 16.34 -4.97 -7.66
CA LEU A 274 17.65 -5.25 -7.06
C LEU A 274 18.03 -4.21 -6.00
N GLY A 275 17.78 -2.93 -6.28
CA GLY A 275 18.05 -1.83 -5.34
C GLY A 275 17.09 -1.85 -4.15
N GLN A 276 15.81 -2.17 -4.36
CA GLN A 276 14.86 -2.37 -3.27
C GLN A 276 15.25 -3.55 -2.37
N ALA A 277 15.63 -4.69 -2.97
CA ALA A 277 16.09 -5.86 -2.21
C ALA A 277 17.35 -5.54 -1.39
N ALA A 278 18.27 -4.73 -1.93
CA ALA A 278 19.43 -4.26 -1.19
C ALA A 278 19.04 -3.38 0.02
N THR A 279 18.10 -2.44 -0.16
CA THR A 279 17.58 -1.60 0.94
C THR A 279 16.92 -2.43 2.05
N VAL A 280 16.09 -3.41 1.67
CA VAL A 280 15.46 -4.35 2.60
C VAL A 280 16.52 -5.15 3.34
N LYS A 281 17.53 -5.67 2.63
CA LYS A 281 18.62 -6.44 3.24
C LYS A 281 19.38 -5.63 4.29
N VAL A 282 19.78 -4.40 3.96
CA VAL A 282 20.45 -3.48 4.91
C VAL A 282 19.58 -3.24 6.15
N ASN A 283 18.27 -3.09 5.97
CA ASN A 283 17.34 -2.91 7.08
C ASN A 283 17.23 -4.16 7.97
N LEU A 284 17.14 -5.35 7.37
CA LEU A 284 17.08 -6.61 8.11
C LEU A 284 18.36 -6.85 8.91
N GLU A 285 19.53 -6.67 8.30
CA GLU A 285 20.82 -6.77 9.00
C GLU A 285 20.93 -5.78 10.16
N ALA A 286 20.37 -4.58 10.02
CA ALA A 286 20.32 -3.59 11.09
C ALA A 286 19.36 -3.99 12.21
N ILE A 287 18.22 -4.63 11.90
CA ILE A 287 17.31 -5.17 12.91
C ILE A 287 18.01 -6.25 13.73
N ASP A 288 18.72 -7.17 13.09
CA ASP A 288 19.44 -8.25 13.78
C ASP A 288 20.53 -7.69 14.70
N LYS A 289 21.37 -6.79 14.18
CA LYS A 289 22.40 -6.10 14.97
C LYS A 289 21.82 -5.27 16.11
N ALA A 290 20.69 -4.59 15.89
CA ALA A 290 20.02 -3.82 16.93
C ALA A 290 19.58 -4.73 18.08
N ASN A 291 18.97 -5.88 17.78
CA ASN A 291 18.57 -6.82 18.81
C ASN A 291 19.77 -7.37 19.60
N ALA A 292 20.91 -7.62 18.94
CA ALA A 292 22.14 -8.02 19.63
C ALA A 292 22.66 -6.90 20.58
N GLN A 293 22.75 -5.66 20.10
CA GLN A 293 23.22 -4.52 20.92
C GLN A 293 22.28 -4.21 22.08
N MET A 294 20.96 -4.34 21.86
CA MET A 294 19.96 -4.22 22.93
C MET A 294 20.16 -5.30 24.00
N ALA A 295 20.56 -6.52 23.60
CA ALA A 295 20.75 -7.66 24.51
C ALA A 295 22.00 -7.50 25.38
N GLU A 296 23.04 -6.84 24.87
CA GLU A 296 24.25 -6.50 25.65
C GLU A 296 23.97 -5.49 26.77
N GLN A 297 22.93 -4.68 26.62
CA GLN A 297 22.67 -3.52 27.48
C GLN A 297 21.35 -3.63 28.25
N GLY A 298 20.67 -4.77 28.24
CA GLY A 298 19.36 -4.87 28.88
C GLY A 298 18.72 -6.25 28.79
N GLY A 299 17.45 -6.32 29.21
CA GLY A 299 16.67 -7.55 29.24
C GLY A 299 15.19 -7.33 29.05
N LEU A 300 14.43 -8.42 28.93
CA LEU A 300 12.98 -8.37 28.78
C LEU A 300 12.26 -8.74 30.07
N TRP A 301 11.27 -7.94 30.41
CA TRP A 301 10.19 -8.32 31.33
C TRP A 301 8.98 -8.75 30.50
N VAL A 302 8.49 -9.96 30.77
CA VAL A 302 7.38 -10.56 30.05
C VAL A 302 6.24 -10.82 31.02
N PHE A 303 5.24 -9.94 30.97
CA PHE A 303 4.04 -10.02 31.81
C PHE A 303 3.02 -10.98 31.20
N VAL A 304 2.55 -11.93 31.99
CA VAL A 304 1.68 -13.04 31.56
C VAL A 304 0.62 -13.35 32.61
N ASP A 305 -0.47 -13.97 32.18
CA ASP A 305 -1.58 -14.46 33.03
C ASP A 305 -1.77 -15.96 32.74
N SER A 306 -2.09 -16.77 33.77
CA SER A 306 -2.38 -18.19 33.57
C SER A 306 -3.65 -18.48 32.76
N GLN A 307 -4.61 -17.55 32.72
CA GLN A 307 -5.88 -17.68 31.98
C GLN A 307 -5.79 -17.14 30.54
N CYS A 308 -4.70 -16.47 30.19
CA CYS A 308 -4.50 -15.84 28.90
C CYS A 308 -4.16 -16.86 27.79
N SER A 309 -5.05 -17.00 26.81
CA SER A 309 -4.91 -17.95 25.69
C SER A 309 -3.64 -17.73 24.87
N PHE A 310 -3.26 -16.47 24.65
CA PHE A 310 -2.12 -16.09 23.83
C PHE A 310 -0.78 -16.08 24.57
N CYS A 311 -0.78 -16.21 25.90
CA CYS A 311 0.43 -16.12 26.71
C CYS A 311 1.34 -17.33 26.48
N GLN A 312 0.78 -18.52 26.24
CA GLN A 312 1.55 -19.71 25.87
C GLN A 312 2.32 -19.52 24.56
N ASP A 313 1.67 -18.98 23.53
CA ASP A 313 2.30 -18.74 22.23
C ASP A 313 3.38 -17.67 22.33
N MET A 314 3.13 -16.61 23.10
CA MET A 314 4.14 -15.58 23.33
C MET A 314 5.36 -16.12 24.07
N LEU A 315 5.18 -16.98 25.08
CA LEU A 315 6.31 -17.62 25.77
C LEU A 315 7.15 -18.49 24.82
N ASN A 316 6.54 -19.12 23.81
CA ASN A 316 7.28 -19.83 22.78
C ASN A 316 8.09 -18.87 21.87
N VAL A 317 7.50 -17.74 21.47
CA VAL A 317 8.19 -16.70 20.70
C VAL A 317 9.37 -16.12 21.49
N ILE A 318 9.18 -15.83 22.78
CA ILE A 318 10.24 -15.33 23.66
C ILE A 318 11.36 -16.37 23.83
N ARG A 319 11.03 -17.67 23.86
CA ARG A 319 12.04 -18.73 23.90
C ARG A 319 12.92 -18.72 22.66
N MET A 320 12.32 -18.56 21.48
CA MET A 320 13.06 -18.44 20.22
C MET A 320 13.92 -17.17 20.21
N TYR A 321 13.32 -16.03 20.59
CA TYR A 321 14.02 -14.75 20.68
C TYR A 321 15.25 -14.83 21.60
N LYS A 322 15.08 -15.39 22.81
CA LYS A 322 16.16 -15.57 23.78
C LYS A 322 17.26 -16.48 23.24
N ARG A 323 16.90 -17.57 22.55
CA ARG A 323 17.88 -18.46 21.92
C ARG A 323 18.69 -17.74 20.84
N ASP A 324 18.03 -16.91 20.04
CA ASP A 324 18.65 -16.26 18.88
C ASP A 324 19.50 -15.04 19.28
N THR A 325 19.15 -14.34 20.37
CA THR A 325 19.82 -13.09 20.81
C THR A 325 20.64 -13.22 22.10
N GLY A 326 20.38 -14.24 22.91
CA GLY A 326 20.94 -14.36 24.26
C GLY A 326 20.35 -13.42 25.31
N MET A 327 19.39 -12.56 24.95
CA MET A 327 18.86 -11.53 25.85
C MET A 327 18.25 -12.14 27.13
N PRO A 328 18.61 -11.64 28.33
CA PRO A 328 18.03 -12.13 29.57
C PRO A 328 16.53 -11.80 29.64
N VAL A 329 15.75 -12.72 30.20
CA VAL A 329 14.29 -12.61 30.30
C VAL A 329 13.85 -12.91 31.74
N LEU A 330 12.96 -12.06 32.26
CA LEU A 330 12.20 -12.26 33.49
C LEU A 330 10.73 -12.45 33.12
N VAL A 331 10.13 -13.56 33.54
CA VAL A 331 8.70 -13.81 33.34
C VAL A 331 7.96 -13.37 34.59
N ILE A 332 6.93 -12.55 34.43
CA ILE A 332 6.16 -11.96 35.53
C ILE A 332 4.71 -12.41 35.39
N SER A 333 4.24 -13.26 36.30
CA SER A 333 2.84 -13.68 36.36
C SER A 333 2.00 -12.64 37.11
N ILE A 334 1.00 -12.07 36.44
CA ILE A 334 0.11 -11.06 37.04
C ILE A 334 -0.88 -11.67 38.04
N ASP A 335 -1.18 -12.95 37.91
CA ASP A 335 -2.12 -13.69 38.76
C ASP A 335 -1.43 -14.60 39.79
N GLY A 336 -0.10 -14.53 39.88
CA GLY A 336 0.75 -15.32 40.76
C GLY A 336 0.81 -16.82 40.44
N LYS A 337 0.17 -17.26 39.35
CA LYS A 337 0.11 -18.67 38.95
C LYS A 337 1.11 -18.97 37.84
N ARG A 338 1.60 -20.21 37.79
CA ARG A 338 2.47 -20.67 36.70
C ARG A 338 1.69 -20.69 35.38
N PRO A 339 2.05 -19.88 34.37
CA PRO A 339 1.33 -19.84 33.10
C PRO A 339 1.64 -21.07 32.25
N ARG A 340 0.70 -21.45 31.37
CA ARG A 340 0.89 -22.58 30.44
C ARG A 340 2.02 -22.27 29.46
N GLY A 341 2.85 -23.28 29.18
CA GLY A 341 4.00 -23.14 28.27
C GLY A 341 5.27 -22.53 28.89
N TYR A 342 5.24 -22.14 30.17
CA TYR A 342 6.43 -21.69 30.87
C TYR A 342 7.42 -22.84 31.15
N SER A 343 8.70 -22.55 30.90
CA SER A 343 9.83 -23.42 31.13
C SER A 343 10.96 -22.59 31.72
N ASP A 344 11.71 -23.18 32.65
CA ASP A 344 12.79 -22.49 33.37
C ASP A 344 13.93 -22.03 32.42
N ALA A 345 14.00 -22.60 31.21
CA ALA A 345 14.89 -22.13 30.14
C ALA A 345 14.63 -20.67 29.72
N LEU A 346 13.40 -20.17 29.91
CA LEU A 346 13.07 -18.77 29.66
C LEU A 346 13.75 -17.84 30.65
N GLY A 347 13.90 -18.25 31.91
CA GLY A 347 14.40 -17.42 33.00
C GLY A 347 13.48 -17.48 34.21
N PRO A 348 13.76 -16.69 35.25
CA PRO A 348 13.00 -16.74 36.49
C PRO A 348 11.52 -16.38 36.25
N LEU A 349 10.64 -17.05 36.99
CA LEU A 349 9.22 -16.70 37.09
C LEU A 349 8.98 -16.04 38.44
N VAL A 350 8.46 -14.82 38.41
CA VAL A 350 8.09 -14.06 39.61
C VAL A 350 6.63 -13.65 39.55
N THR A 351 6.05 -13.35 40.70
CA THR A 351 4.70 -12.77 40.80
C THR A 351 4.79 -11.25 40.63
N ASP A 352 3.84 -10.66 39.91
CA ASP A 352 3.72 -9.21 39.80
C ASP A 352 3.50 -8.59 41.19
N ASN A 353 4.27 -7.54 41.49
CA ASN A 353 4.15 -6.76 42.71
C ASN A 353 3.48 -5.39 42.46
N GLY A 354 2.75 -5.24 41.35
CA GLY A 354 2.07 -4.02 40.94
C GLY A 354 2.73 -3.28 39.77
N PHE A 355 3.85 -3.78 39.24
CA PHE A 355 4.52 -3.18 38.08
C PHE A 355 3.66 -3.19 36.83
N PHE A 356 2.80 -4.21 36.64
CA PHE A 356 1.90 -4.25 35.49
C PHE A 356 1.06 -2.96 35.36
N ARG A 357 0.45 -2.54 36.48
CA ARG A 357 -0.35 -1.31 36.54
C ARG A 357 0.52 -0.05 36.55
N ALA A 358 1.64 -0.05 37.26
CA ALA A 358 2.53 1.10 37.36
C ALA A 358 3.15 1.49 36.01
N LEU A 359 3.44 0.51 35.15
CA LEU A 359 3.93 0.70 33.78
C LEU A 359 2.81 1.03 32.77
N GLY A 360 1.55 1.15 33.23
CA GLY A 360 0.41 1.45 32.37
C GLY A 360 0.06 0.33 31.37
N LEU A 361 0.45 -0.91 31.66
CA LEU A 361 0.15 -2.05 30.80
C LEU A 361 -1.34 -2.42 30.93
N GLN A 362 -1.97 -2.69 29.79
CA GLN A 362 -3.41 -2.96 29.70
C GLN A 362 -3.71 -4.40 29.34
N LEU A 363 -2.80 -5.09 28.64
CA LEU A 363 -3.03 -6.43 28.08
C LEU A 363 -1.95 -7.41 28.49
N THR A 364 -2.31 -8.68 28.65
CA THR A 364 -1.36 -9.80 28.66
C THR A 364 -1.48 -10.62 27.37
N PRO A 365 -0.37 -11.12 26.79
CA PRO A 365 0.99 -10.93 27.26
C PRO A 365 1.51 -9.52 26.94
N SER A 366 2.40 -8.97 27.77
CA SER A 366 3.09 -7.71 27.49
C SER A 366 4.60 -7.87 27.65
N VAL A 367 5.36 -7.23 26.77
CA VAL A 367 6.83 -7.25 26.80
C VAL A 367 7.33 -5.84 27.01
N VAL A 368 8.23 -5.69 27.98
CA VAL A 368 8.90 -4.44 28.30
C VAL A 368 10.39 -4.69 28.25
N TYR A 369 11.13 -3.87 27.50
CA TYR A 369 12.58 -3.87 27.53
C TYR A 369 13.06 -2.98 28.68
N LEU A 370 13.97 -3.50 29.49
CA LEU A 370 14.58 -2.81 30.61
C LEU A 370 16.05 -2.59 30.27
N HIS A 371 16.49 -1.33 30.29
CA HIS A 371 17.90 -1.02 30.17
C HIS A 371 18.64 -1.42 31.45
N GLN A 372 19.85 -1.94 31.30
CA GLN A 372 20.66 -2.42 32.41
C GLN A 372 20.97 -1.27 33.38
N LEU A 373 20.72 -1.52 34.66
CA LEU A 373 21.04 -0.60 35.73
C LEU A 373 22.56 -0.46 35.89
N ASP A 374 23.06 0.77 35.79
CA ASP A 374 24.38 1.12 36.29
C ASP A 374 24.29 1.40 37.79
N TYR A 375 24.45 0.35 38.61
CA TYR A 375 24.40 0.45 40.08
C TYR A 375 25.37 1.48 40.67
N LYS A 376 26.39 1.93 39.91
CA LYS A 376 27.32 2.98 40.34
C LYS A 376 26.73 4.39 40.22
N LYS A 377 25.71 4.58 39.39
CA LYS A 377 25.05 5.87 39.13
C LYS A 377 23.74 6.07 39.90
N GLY A 378 23.42 5.16 40.85
CA GLY A 378 22.19 5.20 41.64
C GLY A 378 20.99 4.51 40.98
N ILE A 379 20.00 4.14 41.79
CA ILE A 379 18.81 3.34 41.41
C ILE A 379 17.79 4.15 40.59
N GLU A 380 17.99 5.46 40.46
CA GLU A 380 17.06 6.40 39.81
C GLU A 380 17.06 6.32 38.26
N ASN A 381 17.92 5.49 37.66
CA ASN A 381 18.10 5.35 36.20
C ASN A 381 17.40 4.11 35.59
N ASN A 382 16.21 3.76 36.07
CA ASN A 382 15.41 2.68 35.49
C ASN A 382 14.69 3.17 34.22
N TYR A 383 15.36 3.05 33.07
CA TYR A 383 14.76 3.33 31.77
C TYR A 383 14.18 2.06 31.15
N TYR A 384 12.94 2.16 30.68
CA TYR A 384 12.23 1.04 30.07
C TYR A 384 11.56 1.48 28.77
N LEU A 385 11.30 0.50 27.91
CA LEU A 385 10.56 0.67 26.67
C LEU A 385 9.45 -0.37 26.61
N ILE A 386 8.21 0.08 26.44
CA ILE A 386 7.09 -0.83 26.20
C ILE A 386 7.22 -1.33 24.76
N VAL A 387 7.54 -2.61 24.61
CA VAL A 387 7.80 -3.24 23.30
C VAL A 387 6.50 -3.78 22.73
N SER A 388 5.70 -4.50 23.52
CA SER A 388 4.45 -5.07 23.01
C SER A 388 3.40 -5.16 24.09
N GLN A 389 2.14 -4.96 23.69
CA GLN A 389 0.96 -5.32 24.46
C GLN A 389 0.07 -6.20 23.57
N GLY A 390 -0.08 -7.47 23.94
CA GLY A 390 -0.66 -8.53 23.12
C GLY A 390 0.39 -9.43 22.43
N PHE A 391 -0.10 -10.40 21.65
CA PHE A 391 0.73 -11.40 20.98
C PHE A 391 1.41 -10.86 19.72
N TYR A 392 2.72 -11.11 19.61
CA TYR A 392 3.56 -10.70 18.49
C TYR A 392 4.32 -11.93 17.96
N THR A 393 4.46 -12.04 16.64
CA THR A 393 5.36 -13.03 16.02
C THR A 393 6.83 -12.65 16.24
N LEU A 394 7.76 -13.59 16.04
CA LEU A 394 9.20 -13.36 16.26
C LEU A 394 9.74 -12.18 15.46
N ASP A 395 9.49 -12.12 14.14
CA ASP A 395 9.93 -11.00 13.28
C ASP A 395 9.34 -9.66 13.76
N LYS A 396 8.05 -9.64 14.12
CA LYS A 396 7.41 -8.42 14.63
C LYS A 396 8.00 -7.98 15.97
N LEU A 397 8.29 -8.92 16.87
CA LEU A 397 8.92 -8.64 18.16
C LEU A 397 10.33 -8.06 17.96
N GLN A 398 11.17 -8.71 17.15
CA GLN A 398 12.53 -8.25 16.83
C GLN A 398 12.53 -6.84 16.22
N ARG A 399 11.63 -6.57 15.27
CA ARG A 399 11.45 -5.22 14.70
C ARG A 399 11.06 -4.21 15.76
N THR A 400 10.09 -4.56 16.60
CA THR A 400 9.56 -3.61 17.58
C THR A 400 10.61 -3.27 18.64
N ILE A 401 11.43 -4.24 19.08
CA ILE A 401 12.56 -4.00 19.99
C ILE A 401 13.60 -3.09 19.31
N ALA A 402 14.00 -3.38 18.08
CA ALA A 402 14.98 -2.59 17.34
C ALA A 402 14.51 -1.14 17.14
N TYR A 403 13.25 -0.94 16.73
CA TYR A 403 12.69 0.39 16.49
C TYR A 403 12.35 1.15 17.77
N ALA A 404 11.97 0.46 18.85
CA ALA A 404 11.84 1.09 20.17
C ALA A 404 13.20 1.63 20.63
N GLY A 405 14.27 0.84 20.48
CA GLY A 405 15.64 1.28 20.74
C GLY A 405 16.00 2.51 19.89
N TYR A 406 15.82 2.44 18.57
CA TYR A 406 16.09 3.54 17.65
C TYR A 406 15.34 4.85 18.00
N ALA A 407 14.03 4.76 18.27
CA ALA A 407 13.24 5.94 18.61
C ALA A 407 13.68 6.55 19.95
N SER A 408 13.94 5.69 20.94
CA SER A 408 14.31 6.12 22.29
C SER A 408 15.60 6.95 22.36
N MET A 409 16.54 6.73 21.42
CA MET A 409 17.77 7.52 21.30
C MET A 409 17.51 9.00 21.01
N ARG A 410 16.36 9.33 20.40
CA ARG A 410 15.95 10.72 20.12
C ARG A 410 15.23 11.34 21.31
N ASP A 411 14.44 10.54 22.01
CA ASP A 411 13.50 11.02 23.03
C ASP A 411 14.15 11.14 24.40
N SER A 412 15.20 10.36 24.68
CA SER A 412 15.89 10.39 25.96
C SER A 412 17.40 10.27 25.82
N ARG A 413 18.13 11.14 26.51
CA ARG A 413 19.59 11.06 26.64
C ARG A 413 20.05 9.76 27.32
N ALA A 414 19.15 9.10 28.05
CA ALA A 414 19.46 7.84 28.71
C ALA A 414 19.73 6.69 27.74
N PHE A 415 19.09 6.71 26.57
CA PHE A 415 19.31 5.75 25.51
C PHE A 415 20.34 6.26 24.49
N ALA A 416 21.04 7.37 24.77
CA ALA A 416 22.07 7.87 23.89
C ALA A 416 23.20 6.82 23.75
N GLY A 417 23.44 6.38 22.52
CA GLY A 417 24.45 5.35 22.24
C GLY A 417 23.97 3.91 22.41
N LEU A 418 22.67 3.68 22.66
CA LEU A 418 22.09 2.33 22.76
C LEU A 418 22.34 1.50 21.49
N LEU A 419 22.26 2.14 20.32
CA LEU A 419 22.57 1.53 19.03
C LEU A 419 23.75 2.25 18.36
N SER A 420 24.57 1.48 17.65
CA SER A 420 25.71 2.02 16.93
C SER A 420 25.28 2.87 15.71
N PRO A 421 26.12 3.83 15.31
CA PRO A 421 25.97 4.61 14.08
C PRO A 421 25.47 3.87 12.82
N ASP A 422 26.04 2.69 12.54
CA ASP A 422 25.70 1.88 11.36
C ASP A 422 24.31 1.25 11.49
N VAL A 423 23.94 0.79 12.69
CA VAL A 423 22.62 0.23 12.98
C VAL A 423 21.55 1.30 12.86
N VAL A 424 21.78 2.48 13.42
CA VAL A 424 20.87 3.64 13.27
C VAL A 424 20.68 3.99 11.80
N GLY A 425 21.77 3.97 11.00
CA GLY A 425 21.72 4.18 9.56
C GLY A 425 20.86 3.15 8.82
N GLY A 426 21.05 1.86 9.12
CA GLY A 426 20.31 0.78 8.46
C GLY A 426 18.83 0.67 8.88
N LEU A 427 18.50 0.96 10.14
CA LEU A 427 17.11 1.08 10.59
C LEU A 427 16.39 2.26 9.93
N ASN A 428 17.13 3.31 9.58
CA ASN A 428 16.66 4.50 8.90
C ASN A 428 16.81 4.45 7.36
N ALA A 429 17.04 3.28 6.76
CA ALA A 429 17.29 3.14 5.33
C ALA A 429 16.20 3.81 4.46
N TRP A 430 14.94 3.75 4.89
CA TRP A 430 13.79 4.32 4.19
C TRP A 430 13.64 5.85 4.32
N ASN A 431 14.24 6.48 5.33
CA ASN A 431 14.20 7.95 5.47
C ASN A 431 15.53 8.62 5.10
N LYS A 432 16.46 7.89 4.49
CA LYS A 432 17.65 8.49 3.89
C LYS A 432 17.20 9.57 2.89
N GLY A 433 17.83 10.73 2.90
CA GLY A 433 17.51 11.84 1.99
C GLY A 433 16.21 12.60 2.30
N VAL A 434 15.44 12.22 3.32
CA VAL A 434 14.22 12.94 3.69
C VAL A 434 14.58 14.22 4.42
N MET A 435 14.02 15.35 3.97
CA MET A 435 14.20 16.65 4.62
C MET A 435 13.60 16.64 6.03
N ALA A 436 14.28 17.30 6.97
CA ALA A 436 13.75 17.44 8.31
C ALA A 436 12.49 18.30 8.31
N SER A 437 11.50 18.01 9.16
CA SER A 437 10.25 18.77 9.21
C SER A 437 10.46 20.27 9.44
N LYS A 438 11.47 20.64 10.23
CA LYS A 438 11.86 22.04 10.42
C LYS A 438 12.33 22.68 9.10
N ASP A 439 13.24 22.00 8.39
CA ASP A 439 13.78 22.48 7.11
C ASP A 439 12.66 22.68 6.07
N ILE A 440 11.67 21.77 6.04
CA ILE A 440 10.50 21.90 5.15
C ILE A 440 9.67 23.15 5.49
N ASN A 441 9.46 23.41 6.78
CA ASN A 441 8.66 24.55 7.24
C ASN A 441 9.37 25.90 7.08
N ASP A 442 10.69 25.89 6.92
CA ASP A 442 11.53 27.08 6.70
C ASP A 442 11.66 27.44 5.19
N ILE A 443 10.97 26.71 4.29
CA ILE A 443 10.99 26.98 2.84
C ILE A 443 10.01 28.11 2.50
N GLU A 444 10.55 29.20 1.95
CA GLU A 444 9.77 30.31 1.39
C GLU A 444 10.03 30.39 -0.13
N ILE A 445 8.96 30.50 -0.93
CA ILE A 445 9.03 30.55 -2.39
C ILE A 445 8.20 31.70 -2.97
N ASP A 446 8.62 32.23 -4.12
CA ASP A 446 7.76 33.05 -4.97
C ASP A 446 7.07 32.15 -6.03
N PRO A 447 5.75 31.92 -5.93
CA PRO A 447 5.04 31.00 -6.83
C PRO A 447 5.00 31.49 -8.29
N LEU A 448 5.28 32.78 -8.54
CA LEU A 448 5.28 33.35 -9.88
C LEU A 448 6.66 33.28 -10.55
N ASN A 449 7.71 32.93 -9.81
CA ASN A 449 9.07 32.83 -10.32
C ASN A 449 9.62 31.40 -10.15
N PRO A 450 9.57 30.54 -11.20
CA PRO A 450 10.06 29.17 -11.12
C PRO A 450 11.54 29.03 -10.71
N ALA A 451 12.39 30.00 -11.05
CA ALA A 451 13.80 29.97 -10.67
C ALA A 451 13.98 30.16 -9.15
N SER A 452 13.13 30.96 -8.51
CA SER A 452 13.15 31.17 -7.06
C SER A 452 12.83 29.89 -6.29
N ILE A 453 11.93 29.04 -6.82
CA ILE A 453 11.54 27.78 -6.20
C ILE A 453 12.75 26.85 -6.11
N LYS A 454 13.51 26.72 -7.20
CA LYS A 454 14.75 25.92 -7.20
C LYS A 454 15.75 26.48 -6.19
N GLN A 455 16.02 27.79 -6.23
CA GLN A 455 16.99 28.44 -5.35
C GLN A 455 16.66 28.28 -3.85
N ALA A 456 15.37 28.32 -3.50
CA ALA A 456 14.91 28.14 -2.13
C ALA A 456 15.03 26.69 -1.63
N ILE A 457 14.71 25.70 -2.47
CA ILE A 457 14.58 24.29 -2.05
C ILE A 457 15.90 23.52 -2.19
N GLU A 458 16.70 23.80 -3.22
CA GLU A 458 17.93 23.08 -3.54
C GLU A 458 18.92 22.95 -2.36
N PRO A 459 19.15 23.98 -1.52
CA PRO A 459 20.02 23.86 -0.34
C PRO A 459 19.53 22.82 0.67
N TYR A 460 18.22 22.71 0.87
CA TYR A 460 17.63 21.76 1.81
C TYR A 460 17.69 20.32 1.28
N LEU A 461 17.45 20.12 -0.01
CA LEU A 461 17.64 18.83 -0.68
C LEU A 461 19.10 18.38 -0.67
N ALA A 462 20.04 19.29 -0.96
CA ALA A 462 21.46 18.99 -0.88
C ALA A 462 21.87 18.59 0.54
N LYS A 463 21.37 19.30 1.56
CA LYS A 463 21.59 18.98 2.98
C LYS A 463 21.03 17.61 3.36
N SER A 464 19.85 17.22 2.88
CA SER A 464 19.25 15.92 3.21
C SER A 464 19.97 14.76 2.51
N MET A 465 20.48 14.98 1.30
CA MET A 465 21.18 13.99 0.48
C MET A 465 22.66 13.82 0.88
N GLN A 466 23.29 14.84 1.45
CA GLN A 466 24.61 14.71 2.06
C GLN A 466 24.52 13.71 3.20
N SER A 467 25.08 12.51 2.99
CA SER A 467 25.22 11.54 4.07
C SER A 467 25.96 12.25 5.20
N LYS A 468 25.28 12.53 6.32
CA LYS A 468 26.01 12.75 7.56
C LYS A 468 26.84 11.49 7.72
N ARG A 469 28.16 11.59 7.53
CA ARG A 469 29.08 10.61 8.09
C ARG A 469 28.67 10.53 9.54
N VAL A 470 28.11 9.40 9.94
CA VAL A 470 27.73 9.20 11.34
C VAL A 470 29.04 9.13 12.10
N GLY A 471 29.43 10.28 12.65
CA GLY A 471 30.80 10.53 13.06
C GLY A 471 30.98 12.03 13.34
N THR A 472 30.18 12.53 14.28
CA THR A 472 30.49 13.64 15.18
C THR A 472 29.21 13.90 15.97
N VAL A 473 29.10 13.22 17.12
CA VAL A 473 28.35 13.80 18.23
C VAL A 473 29.05 15.12 18.51
N ASN A 474 28.36 16.23 18.28
CA ASN A 474 28.78 17.52 18.80
C ASN A 474 28.72 17.41 20.33
N ALA A 475 29.82 16.96 20.93
CA ALA A 475 30.20 17.41 22.24
C ALA A 475 30.45 18.92 22.10
N ARG A 476 29.43 19.72 22.41
CA ARG A 476 29.69 21.10 22.83
C ARG A 476 30.16 21.04 24.28
N PRO A 477 31.15 21.89 24.64
CA PRO A 477 31.91 21.79 25.89
C PRO A 477 31.04 21.86 27.15
#